data_AF-A0A8J2P8N1-F1
#
_entry.id   AF-A0A8J2P8N1-F1
#
_cell.length_a   1.000
_cell.length_b   1.000
_cell.length_c   1.000
_cell.angle_alpha   90.00
_cell.angle_beta   90.00
_cell.angle_gamma   90.00
#
_symmetry.space_group_name_H-M   'P 1'
#
loop_
_entity.id
_entity.type
_entity.pdbx_description
1 polymer ?
#
loop_
_entity_poly.entity_id
_entity_poly.type
_entity_poly.pdbx_seq_one_letter_code
_entity_poly.pdbx_strand_id
1 'polypeptide(L)'
;MRTKTRQQHFNCIHAEIGEEIEATTDPDSSFYKDNGTVVGDLFAAGFETVSLKLSWAVLFLSTFQEVQKKLQEELDSVVGRNRYPALADRPLLPYVEATITETLRYSTIVPFNLF
;
A
#
# COMPACT_ATOMS: atom_id res chain seq x y z
N MET A 1 -8.97 21.69 9.24
CA MET A 1 -9.57 21.74 7.88
C MET A 1 -8.57 21.19 6.83
N ARG A 2 -8.50 19.86 6.59
CA ARG A 2 -7.88 19.26 5.37
C ARG A 2 -7.94 17.72 5.25
N THR A 3 -8.79 17.02 6.01
CA THR A 3 -8.83 15.54 6.00
C THR A 3 -9.83 14.93 5.01
N LYS A 4 -10.65 15.74 4.32
CA LYS A 4 -11.73 15.24 3.46
C LYS A 4 -11.25 14.49 2.19
N THR A 5 -10.12 14.87 1.61
CA THR A 5 -9.74 14.40 0.26
C THR A 5 -9.35 12.92 0.17
N ARG A 6 -8.72 12.36 1.20
CA ARG A 6 -8.30 10.94 1.23
C ARG A 6 -9.48 10.00 1.48
N GLN A 7 -10.35 10.35 2.43
CA GLN A 7 -11.58 9.58 2.68
C GLN A 7 -12.53 9.63 1.49
N GLN A 8 -12.61 10.78 0.81
CA GLN A 8 -13.45 10.94 -0.38
C GLN A 8 -13.02 10.03 -1.52
N HIS A 9 -11.72 9.87 -1.79
CA HIS A 9 -11.25 8.96 -2.84
C HIS A 9 -11.53 7.49 -2.50
N PHE A 10 -11.32 7.07 -1.25
CA PHE A 10 -11.66 5.72 -0.82
C PHE A 10 -13.15 5.42 -1.01
N ASN A 11 -14.01 6.32 -0.54
CA ASN A 11 -15.46 6.14 -0.64
C ASN A 11 -15.94 6.11 -2.10
N CYS A 12 -15.30 6.86 -3.00
CA CYS A 12 -15.62 6.85 -4.43
C CYS A 12 -15.29 5.50 -5.08
N ILE A 13 -14.05 5.02 -4.91
CA ILE A 13 -13.61 3.76 -5.53
C ILE A 13 -14.35 2.56 -4.93
N HIS A 14 -14.59 2.56 -3.61
CA HIS A 14 -15.38 1.51 -2.97
C HIS A 14 -16.82 1.50 -3.47
N ALA A 15 -17.42 2.67 -3.73
CA ALA A 15 -18.76 2.75 -4.32
C ALA A 15 -18.77 2.25 -5.77
N GLU A 16 -17.79 2.62 -6.58
CA GLU A 16 -17.64 2.14 -7.97
C GLU A 16 -17.49 0.62 -8.04
N ILE A 17 -16.68 0.02 -7.16
CA ILE A 17 -16.55 -1.45 -7.06
C ILE A 17 -17.89 -2.08 -6.66
N GLY A 18 -18.62 -1.48 -5.73
CA GLY A 18 -19.95 -1.93 -5.34
C GLY A 18 -20.94 -1.90 -6.50
N GLU A 19 -20.97 -0.81 -7.26
CA GLU A 19 -21.82 -0.67 -8.46
C GLU A 19 -21.46 -1.71 -9.53
N GLU A 20 -20.17 -1.99 -9.77
CA GLU A 20 -19.73 -3.00 -10.73
C GLU A 20 -20.13 -4.44 -10.34
N ILE A 21 -20.07 -4.75 -9.03
CA ILE A 21 -20.52 -6.04 -8.48
C ILE A 21 -22.04 -6.22 -8.68
N GLU A 22 -22.82 -5.17 -8.46
CA GLU A 22 -24.27 -5.19 -8.66
C GLU A 22 -24.66 -5.24 -10.16
N ALA A 23 -23.88 -4.58 -11.02
CA ALA A 23 -24.13 -4.53 -12.46
C ALA A 23 -23.72 -5.83 -13.19
N THR A 24 -22.74 -6.56 -12.66
CA THR A 24 -22.24 -7.79 -13.29
C THR A 24 -23.26 -8.92 -13.22
N THR A 25 -23.77 -9.31 -14.39
CA THR A 25 -24.63 -10.51 -14.57
C THR A 25 -23.88 -11.67 -15.24
N ASP A 26 -22.67 -11.43 -15.76
CA ASP A 26 -21.85 -12.41 -16.47
C ASP A 26 -21.24 -13.45 -15.50
N PRO A 27 -21.53 -14.76 -15.65
CA PRO A 27 -21.01 -15.81 -14.77
C PRO A 27 -19.49 -15.97 -14.80
N ASP A 28 -18.81 -15.58 -15.88
CA ASP A 28 -17.35 -15.74 -16.04
C ASP A 28 -16.56 -14.55 -15.46
N SER A 29 -17.23 -13.49 -15.01
CA SER A 29 -16.60 -12.30 -14.42
C SER A 29 -16.12 -12.52 -12.99
N SER A 30 -14.98 -11.90 -12.64
CA SER A 30 -14.48 -11.86 -11.25
C SER A 30 -15.38 -11.08 -10.29
N PHE A 31 -16.33 -10.30 -10.81
CA PHE A 31 -17.28 -9.51 -10.01
C PHE A 31 -18.63 -10.21 -9.82
N TYR A 32 -18.80 -11.44 -10.32
CA TYR A 32 -20.06 -12.16 -10.23
C TYR A 32 -20.31 -12.72 -8.83
N LYS A 33 -21.45 -12.33 -8.22
CA LYS A 33 -21.92 -12.82 -6.91
C LYS A 33 -20.83 -12.80 -5.83
N ASP A 34 -20.57 -13.95 -5.20
CA ASP A 34 -19.66 -14.10 -4.07
C ASP A 34 -18.22 -13.70 -4.42
N ASN A 35 -17.79 -13.87 -5.68
CA ASN A 35 -16.46 -13.42 -6.12
C ASN A 35 -16.35 -11.89 -6.06
N GLY A 36 -17.43 -11.17 -6.37
CA GLY A 36 -17.49 -9.71 -6.26
C GLY A 36 -17.31 -9.25 -4.81
N THR A 37 -17.98 -9.88 -3.85
CA THR A 37 -17.81 -9.57 -2.43
C THR A 37 -16.36 -9.75 -1.98
N VAL A 38 -15.70 -10.83 -2.39
CA VAL A 38 -14.28 -11.08 -2.09
C VAL A 38 -13.37 -9.98 -2.67
N VAL A 39 -13.66 -9.50 -3.88
CA VAL A 39 -12.90 -8.39 -4.50
C VAL A 39 -13.11 -7.08 -3.72
N GLY A 40 -14.34 -6.80 -3.29
CA GLY A 40 -14.66 -5.65 -2.44
C GLY A 40 -13.91 -5.68 -1.11
N ASP A 41 -13.93 -6.82 -0.42
CA ASP A 41 -13.22 -7.02 0.85
C ASP A 41 -11.70 -6.88 0.68
N LEU A 42 -11.14 -7.46 -0.39
CA LEU A 42 -9.71 -7.33 -0.71
C LEU A 42 -9.30 -5.87 -0.92
N PHE A 43 -10.11 -5.11 -1.65
CA PHE A 43 -9.84 -3.69 -1.88
C PHE A 43 -9.93 -2.89 -0.58
N ALA A 44 -10.98 -3.07 0.21
CA ALA A 44 -11.18 -2.38 1.48
C ALA A 44 -10.03 -2.66 2.46
N ALA A 45 -9.71 -3.93 2.68
CA ALA A 45 -8.64 -4.35 3.58
C ALA A 45 -7.25 -3.87 3.12
N GLY A 46 -6.97 -3.94 1.81
CA GLY A 46 -5.68 -3.57 1.24
C GLY A 46 -5.45 -2.06 1.15
N PHE A 47 -6.48 -1.30 0.77
CA PHE A 47 -6.31 0.13 0.49
C PHE A 47 -5.99 0.94 1.75
N GLU A 48 -6.79 0.78 2.80
CA GLU A 48 -6.63 1.58 4.02
C GLU A 48 -5.28 1.30 4.69
N THR A 49 -4.93 0.02 4.78
CA THR A 49 -3.71 -0.44 5.43
C THR A 49 -2.47 0.05 4.68
N VAL A 50 -2.37 -0.18 3.37
CA VAL A 50 -1.21 0.24 2.56
C VAL A 50 -1.07 1.76 2.55
N SER A 51 -2.17 2.50 2.36
CA SER A 51 -2.13 3.97 2.33
C SER A 51 -1.63 4.57 3.64
N LEU A 52 -2.02 3.98 4.77
CA LEU A 52 -1.54 4.42 6.08
C LEU A 52 -0.06 4.05 6.28
N LYS A 53 0.36 2.84 5.89
CA LYS A 53 1.78 2.44 5.96
C LYS A 53 2.68 3.34 5.12
N LEU A 54 2.27 3.71 3.90
CA LEU A 54 3.02 4.65 3.06
C LEU A 54 3.14 6.03 3.72
N SER A 55 2.07 6.50 4.38
CA SER A 55 2.10 7.77 5.12
C SER A 55 3.12 7.73 6.26
N TRP A 56 3.17 6.62 7.02
CA TRP A 56 4.18 6.40 8.06
C TRP A 56 5.60 6.28 7.51
N ALA A 57 5.78 5.59 6.38
CA ALA A 57 7.08 5.47 5.72
C ALA A 57 7.64 6.86 5.36
N VAL A 58 6.82 7.71 4.74
CA VAL A 58 7.21 9.09 4.41
C VAL A 58 7.51 9.90 5.67
N LEU A 59 6.71 9.76 6.73
CA LEU A 59 6.97 10.42 8.01
C LEU A 59 8.32 10.00 8.61
N PHE A 60 8.62 8.70 8.66
CA PHE A 60 9.88 8.21 9.19
C PHE A 60 11.08 8.66 8.35
N LEU A 61 10.99 8.60 7.02
CA LEU A 61 12.06 9.08 6.15
C LEU A 61 12.29 10.60 6.33
N SER A 62 11.21 11.39 6.46
CA SER A 62 11.32 12.83 6.69
C SER A 62 11.91 13.18 8.07
N THR A 63 11.67 12.34 9.08
CA THR A 63 12.13 12.57 10.46
C THR A 63 13.56 12.06 10.68
N PHE A 64 13.89 10.91 10.07
CA PHE A 64 15.19 10.24 10.20
C PHE A 64 16.00 10.38 8.91
N GLN A 65 16.49 11.60 8.66
CA GLN A 65 17.24 11.94 7.44
C GLN A 65 18.47 11.05 7.18
N GLU A 66 19.14 10.57 8.24
CA GLU A 66 20.26 9.64 8.11
C GLU A 66 19.85 8.27 7.57
N VAL A 67 18.65 7.79 7.92
CA VAL A 67 18.09 6.56 7.36
C VAL A 67 17.73 6.77 5.89
N GLN A 68 17.11 7.90 5.56
CA GLN A 68 16.77 8.25 4.18
C GLN A 68 18.01 8.30 3.27
N LYS A 69 19.11 8.93 3.72
CA LYS A 69 20.37 8.99 2.95
C LYS A 69 20.94 7.61 2.68
N LYS A 70 21.08 6.77 3.71
CA LYS A 70 21.60 5.39 3.56
C LYS A 70 20.74 4.54 2.62
N LEU A 71 19.43 4.68 2.71
CA LEU A 71 18.50 4.00 1.82
C LEU A 71 18.66 4.45 0.37
N GLN A 72 18.84 5.76 0.14
CA GLN A 72 19.11 6.30 -1.19
C GLN A 72 20.47 5.88 -1.74
N GLU A 73 21.51 5.81 -0.90
CA GLU A 73 22.84 5.32 -1.27
C GLU A 73 22.80 3.85 -1.73
N GLU A 74 22.09 2.99 -0.99
CA GLU A 74 21.90 1.59 -1.39
C GLU A 74 21.18 1.50 -2.75
N LEU A 75 20.08 2.23 -2.92
CA LEU A 75 19.33 2.27 -4.18
C LEU A 75 20.18 2.80 -5.35
N ASP A 76 20.89 3.90 -5.16
CA ASP A 76 21.77 4.47 -6.18
C ASP A 76 22.91 3.50 -6.55
N SER A 77 23.39 2.70 -5.60
CA SER A 77 24.46 1.71 -5.85
C SER A 77 24.00 0.47 -6.62
N VAL A 78 22.78 -0.03 -6.35
CA VAL A 78 22.25 -1.28 -6.91
C VAL A 78 21.47 -1.03 -8.20
N VAL A 79 20.58 -0.02 -8.19
CA VAL A 79 19.68 0.27 -9.32
C VAL A 79 20.30 1.31 -10.25
N GLY A 80 21.05 2.26 -9.69
CA GLY A 80 21.52 3.45 -10.40
C GLY A 80 20.40 4.46 -10.65
N ARG A 81 20.74 5.56 -11.33
CA ARG A 81 19.80 6.67 -11.62
C ARG A 81 19.13 6.63 -12.99
N ASN A 82 19.46 5.61 -13.80
CA ASN A 82 19.02 5.51 -15.19
C ASN A 82 17.71 4.71 -15.36
N ARG A 83 17.24 4.04 -14.31
CA ARG A 83 16.01 3.23 -14.32
C ARG A 83 15.30 3.27 -12.97
N TYR A 84 14.03 2.92 -12.97
CA TYR A 84 13.28 2.72 -11.73
C TYR A 84 13.60 1.34 -11.10
N PRO A 85 13.46 1.20 -9.76
CA PRO A 85 13.59 -0.07 -9.08
C PRO A 85 12.54 -1.09 -9.55
N ALA A 86 12.93 -2.35 -9.65
CA ALA A 86 12.05 -3.47 -9.99
C ALA A 86 12.04 -4.51 -8.85
N LEU A 87 11.02 -5.37 -8.82
CA LEU A 87 10.93 -6.42 -7.80
C LEU A 87 12.10 -7.41 -7.84
N ALA A 88 12.74 -7.57 -9.01
CA ALA A 88 13.95 -8.39 -9.16
C ALA A 88 15.15 -7.84 -8.40
N ASP A 89 15.18 -6.54 -8.07
CA ASP A 89 16.27 -5.91 -7.31
C ASP A 89 16.14 -6.17 -5.81
N ARG A 90 14.98 -6.60 -5.32
CA ARG A 90 14.68 -6.77 -3.89
C ARG A 90 15.74 -7.58 -3.12
N PRO A 91 16.24 -8.73 -3.61
CA PRO A 91 17.26 -9.50 -2.89
C PRO A 91 18.59 -8.76 -2.71
N LEU A 92 18.84 -7.73 -3.52
CA LEU A 92 20.04 -6.91 -3.50
C LEU A 92 19.87 -5.63 -2.67
N LEU A 93 18.69 -5.40 -2.08
CA LEU A 93 18.34 -4.19 -1.32
C LEU A 93 18.00 -4.50 0.16
N PRO A 94 18.94 -5.09 0.93
CA PRO A 94 18.67 -5.50 2.30
C PRO A 94 18.35 -4.32 3.23
N TYR A 95 18.92 -3.13 3.03
CA TYR A 95 18.64 -1.97 3.87
C TYR A 95 17.27 -1.36 3.58
N VAL A 96 16.86 -1.30 2.31
CA VAL A 96 15.48 -0.95 1.93
C VAL A 96 14.48 -1.93 2.56
N GLU A 97 14.74 -3.24 2.45
CA GLU A 97 13.86 -4.26 3.03
C GLU A 97 13.77 -4.15 4.56
N ALA A 98 14.90 -3.93 5.23
CA ALA A 98 14.93 -3.67 6.66
C ALA A 98 14.13 -2.42 7.04
N THR A 99 14.25 -1.33 6.28
CA THR A 99 13.51 -0.08 6.53
C THR A 99 12.00 -0.25 6.38
N ILE A 100 11.55 -1.00 5.37
CA ILE A 100 10.13 -1.33 5.19
C ILE A 100 9.65 -2.19 6.36
N THR A 101 10.39 -3.22 6.72
CA THR A 101 10.05 -4.12 7.83
C THR A 101 9.95 -3.37 9.15
N GLU A 102 10.88 -2.45 9.41
CA GLU A 102 10.90 -1.64 10.62
C GLU A 102 9.74 -0.63 10.65
N THR A 103 9.41 -0.05 9.48
CA THR A 103 8.21 0.78 9.34
C THR A 103 6.96 -0.02 9.70
N LEU A 104 6.82 -1.25 9.17
CA LEU A 104 5.69 -2.12 9.47
C LEU A 104 5.61 -2.47 10.96
N ARG A 105 6.75 -2.73 11.60
CA ARG A 105 6.87 -3.05 13.04
C ARG A 105 6.40 -1.90 13.93
N TYR A 106 6.83 -0.67 13.63
CA TYR A 106 6.48 0.49 14.46
C TYR A 106 5.06 1.00 14.24
N SER A 107 4.56 0.93 13.01
CA SER A 107 3.30 1.57 12.62
C SER A 107 2.09 0.65 12.77
N THR A 108 1.99 -0.17 13.83
CA THR A 108 0.88 -1.12 13.97
C THR A 108 -0.47 -0.41 13.85
N ILE A 109 -1.25 -0.79 12.83
CA ILE A 109 -2.53 -0.16 12.51
C ILE A 109 -3.65 -0.80 13.34
N VAL A 110 -3.45 -2.04 13.75
CA VAL A 110 -4.43 -2.87 14.45
C VAL A 110 -3.74 -3.44 15.70
N PRO A 111 -3.63 -2.65 16.79
CA PRO A 111 -2.91 -3.07 18.00
C PRO A 111 -3.56 -4.27 18.70
N PHE A 112 -4.86 -4.48 18.46
CA PHE A 112 -5.61 -5.66 18.85
C PHE A 112 -6.25 -6.22 17.58
N ASN A 113 -5.87 -7.42 17.15
CA ASN A 113 -6.37 -8.06 15.92
C ASN A 113 -7.89 -7.97 15.78
N LEU A 114 -8.38 -7.97 14.54
CA LEU A 114 -9.82 -8.12 14.27
C LEU A 114 -10.23 -9.58 14.58
N PHE A 115 -11.29 -9.74 15.36
CA PHE A 115 -11.85 -11.02 15.80
C PHE A 115 -12.86 -11.56 14.80
#